data_AF-A0A1B6FMH2-F1
#
_entry.id   AF-A0A1B6FMH2-F1
#
_cell.length_a   1.000
_cell.length_b   1.000
_cell.length_c   1.000
_cell.angle_alpha   90.00
_cell.angle_beta   90.00
_cell.angle_gamma   90.00
#
_symmetry.space_group_name_H-M   'P 1'
#
loop_
_entity.id
_entity.type
_entity.pdbx_description
1 polymer ?
#
loop_
_entity_poly.entity_id
_entity_poly.type
_entity_poly.pdbx_seq_one_letter_code
_entity_poly.pdbx_strand_id
1 'polypeptide(L)'
;KYSIMGSCSCFRCCLFSLALLCSFSVIGFAISLAFSTVVDVTPPDARGPRAVDTLKFVVLISRHGNRGSYFSFPNDPYPLNDTNYWPYGAAELTTYGRVQMYNLGVKIRTLYNGFLDPLYYTDDFYASSTAIDRT
;
A
#
# COMPACT_ATOMS: atom_id res chain seq x y z
N LYS A 1 36.55 -25.13 -55.76
CA LYS A 1 35.10 -25.24 -55.44
C LYS A 1 34.96 -25.25 -53.93
N TYR A 2 34.74 -24.09 -53.30
CA TYR A 2 34.54 -24.00 -51.85
C TYR A 2 33.04 -23.90 -51.57
N SER A 3 32.52 -24.87 -50.81
CA SER A 3 31.11 -24.96 -50.44
C SER A 3 30.91 -24.24 -49.10
N ILE A 4 30.13 -23.17 -49.09
CA ILE A 4 29.68 -22.47 -47.88
C ILE A 4 28.26 -22.94 -47.60
N MET A 5 28.09 -23.88 -46.66
CA MET A 5 26.79 -24.21 -46.10
C MET A 5 26.95 -24.40 -44.60
N GLY A 6 26.41 -23.46 -43.81
CA GLY A 6 26.34 -23.63 -42.36
C GLY A 6 26.28 -22.33 -41.54
N SER A 7 25.38 -21.38 -41.85
CA SER A 7 25.10 -20.28 -40.92
C SER A 7 23.75 -19.62 -41.22
N CYS A 8 22.63 -20.25 -40.85
CA CYS A 8 21.32 -19.61 -41.00
C CYS A 8 20.41 -19.77 -39.76
N SER A 9 20.59 -20.83 -38.95
CA SER A 9 19.78 -21.07 -37.75
C SER A 9 20.25 -20.26 -36.52
N CYS A 10 21.55 -20.01 -36.37
CA CYS A 10 22.11 -19.27 -35.22
C CYS A 10 21.72 -17.78 -35.27
N PHE A 11 21.70 -17.18 -36.46
CA PHE A 11 21.36 -15.77 -36.65
C PHE A 11 19.89 -15.46 -36.32
N ARG A 12 18.96 -16.33 -36.74
CA ARG A 12 17.53 -16.19 -36.40
C ARG A 12 17.29 -16.37 -34.90
N CYS A 13 17.92 -17.35 -34.26
CA CYS A 13 17.81 -17.54 -32.80
C CYS A 13 18.35 -16.33 -32.03
N CYS A 14 19.50 -15.76 -32.44
CA CYS A 14 20.04 -14.53 -31.83
C CYS A 14 19.09 -13.33 -31.98
N LEU A 15 18.50 -13.13 -33.15
CA LEU A 15 17.53 -12.06 -33.40
C LEU A 15 16.27 -12.20 -32.54
N PHE A 16 15.74 -13.41 -32.38
CA PHE A 16 14.59 -13.67 -31.50
C PHE A 16 14.93 -13.45 -30.02
N SER A 17 16.10 -13.90 -29.56
CA SER A 17 16.53 -13.68 -28.17
C SER A 17 16.78 -12.20 -27.86
N LEU A 18 17.35 -11.44 -28.80
CA LEU A 18 17.58 -10.01 -28.63
C LEU A 18 16.26 -9.24 -28.58
N ALA A 19 15.32 -9.57 -29.47
CA ALA A 19 13.99 -8.97 -29.49
C ALA A 19 13.21 -9.21 -28.18
N LEU A 20 13.27 -10.43 -27.63
CA LEU A 20 12.63 -10.77 -26.36
C LEU A 20 13.24 -9.98 -25.19
N LEU A 21 14.57 -9.92 -25.08
CA LEU A 21 15.25 -9.17 -24.02
C LEU A 21 14.95 -7.67 -24.09
N CYS A 22 14.89 -7.09 -25.29
CA CYS A 22 14.47 -5.69 -25.48
C CYS A 22 13.02 -5.47 -25.06
N SER A 23 12.10 -6.40 -25.37
CA SER A 23 10.72 -6.26 -24.92
C SER A 23 10.57 -6.36 -23.40
N PHE A 24 11.29 -7.26 -22.74
CA PHE A 24 11.27 -7.36 -21.28
C PHE A 24 11.86 -6.12 -20.59
N SER A 25 12.92 -5.52 -21.13
CA SER A 25 13.51 -4.31 -20.54
C SER A 25 12.60 -3.09 -20.71
N VAL A 26 11.94 -2.95 -21.87
CA VAL A 26 10.96 -1.88 -22.12
C VAL A 26 9.75 -2.03 -21.21
N ILE A 27 9.23 -3.25 -21.04
CA ILE A 27 8.10 -3.53 -20.14
C ILE A 27 8.51 -3.27 -18.69
N GLY A 28 9.69 -3.73 -18.26
CA GLY A 28 10.20 -3.49 -16.91
C GLY A 28 10.36 -2.00 -16.61
N PHE A 29 10.92 -1.23 -17.54
CA PHE A 29 11.05 0.21 -17.42
C PHE A 29 9.69 0.93 -17.37
N ALA A 30 8.73 0.51 -18.21
CA ALA A 30 7.37 1.06 -18.19
C ALA A 30 6.64 0.77 -16.88
N ILE A 31 6.83 -0.44 -16.31
CA ILE A 31 6.27 -0.82 -15.01
C ILE A 31 6.93 0.01 -13.88
N SER A 32 8.25 0.19 -13.90
CA SER A 32 8.95 1.04 -12.92
C SER A 32 8.48 2.50 -12.99
N LEU A 33 8.33 3.05 -14.20
CA LEU A 33 7.83 4.41 -14.40
C LEU A 33 6.37 4.55 -13.91
N ALA A 34 5.52 3.56 -14.21
CA ALA A 34 4.16 3.53 -13.71
C ALA A 34 4.11 3.45 -12.17
N PHE A 35 4.98 2.64 -11.55
CA PHE A 35 5.03 2.51 -10.09
C PHE A 35 5.45 3.82 -9.41
N SER A 36 6.39 4.58 -9.99
CA SER A 36 6.76 5.91 -9.50
C SER A 36 5.61 6.92 -9.56
N THR A 37 4.68 6.79 -10.53
CA THR A 37 3.51 7.67 -10.64
C THR A 37 2.32 7.27 -9.76
N VAL A 38 2.29 6.03 -9.25
CA VAL A 38 1.20 5.53 -8.40
C VAL A 38 1.45 5.82 -6.92
N VAL A 39 2.69 6.13 -6.53
CA VAL A 39 3.02 6.64 -5.18
C VAL A 39 2.81 8.16 -5.12
N ASP A 40 1.59 8.62 -5.41
CA ASP A 40 1.13 9.92 -4.93
C ASP A 40 -0.35 9.83 -4.54
N VAL A 41 -0.60 9.09 -3.46
CA VAL A 41 -1.87 9.17 -2.73
C VAL A 41 -1.61 9.91 -1.44
N THR A 42 -1.30 11.21 -1.55
CA THR A 42 -1.82 12.31 -0.74
C THR A 42 -0.96 13.53 -1.05
N PRO A 43 -1.53 14.71 -1.35
CA PRO A 43 -0.74 15.91 -1.49
C PRO A 43 0.17 16.03 -0.26
N PRO A 44 1.49 16.29 -0.45
CA PRO A 44 2.40 16.46 0.67
C PRO A 44 1.75 17.44 1.63
N ASP A 45 1.67 17.08 2.92
CA ASP A 45 1.23 18.00 3.96
C ASP A 45 1.97 19.31 3.69
N ALA A 46 1.24 20.41 3.42
CA ALA A 46 1.83 21.68 2.99
C ALA A 46 2.87 22.22 4.00
N ARG A 47 2.91 21.62 5.20
CA ARG A 47 3.84 21.90 6.29
C ARG A 47 5.13 21.07 6.27
N GLY A 48 5.27 20.11 5.36
CA GLY A 48 6.46 19.26 5.24
C GLY A 48 6.64 18.22 6.36
N PRO A 49 7.82 17.61 6.49
CA PRO A 49 8.16 16.68 7.56
C PRO A 49 8.03 17.33 8.95
N ARG A 50 7.67 16.53 9.95
CA ARG A 50 7.54 16.94 11.36
C ARG A 50 8.70 16.47 12.24
N ALA A 51 9.59 15.64 11.71
CA ALA A 51 10.82 15.26 12.38
C ALA A 51 11.80 16.45 12.41
N VAL A 52 12.18 16.87 13.61
CA VAL A 52 13.21 17.88 13.88
C VAL A 52 14.12 17.37 14.99
N ASP A 53 15.38 17.82 15.06
CA ASP A 53 16.40 17.28 15.99
C ASP A 53 16.02 17.41 17.48
N THR A 54 15.14 18.36 17.80
CA THR A 54 14.64 18.59 19.16
C THR A 54 13.40 17.75 19.52
N LEU A 55 12.80 17.04 18.55
CA LEU A 55 11.66 16.15 18.80
C LEU A 55 12.11 14.98 19.67
N LYS A 56 11.43 14.76 20.80
CA LYS A 56 11.74 13.69 21.75
C LYS A 56 10.66 12.62 21.84
N PHE A 57 9.41 12.95 21.50
CA PHE A 57 8.28 12.07 21.73
C PHE A 57 7.08 12.45 20.84
N VAL A 58 6.30 11.45 20.42
CA VAL A 58 5.08 11.62 19.64
C VAL A 58 3.97 10.79 20.25
N VAL A 59 2.82 11.41 20.51
CA VAL A 59 1.58 10.71 20.90
C VAL A 59 0.62 10.74 19.73
N LEU A 60 0.06 9.57 19.41
CA LEU A 60 -0.97 9.43 18.40
C LEU A 60 -2.25 8.91 19.03
N ILE A 61 -3.32 9.67 18.85
CA ILE A 61 -4.67 9.27 19.24
C ILE A 61 -5.48 9.22 17.96
N SER A 62 -5.99 8.05 17.62
CA SER A 62 -6.82 7.85 16.44
C SER A 62 -8.09 7.10 16.81
N ARG A 63 -9.13 7.35 16.03
CA ARG A 63 -10.32 6.50 16.02
C ARG A 63 -10.07 5.32 15.06
N HIS A 64 -10.82 4.23 15.25
CA HIS A 64 -10.95 3.18 14.24
C HIS A 64 -11.30 3.76 12.85
N GLY A 65 -10.94 3.05 11.80
CA GLY A 65 -11.32 3.37 10.43
C GLY A 65 -12.83 3.19 10.18
N ASN A 66 -13.25 3.38 8.93
CA ASN A 66 -14.64 3.15 8.55
C ASN A 66 -15.13 1.74 8.92
N ARG A 67 -16.32 1.66 9.51
CA ARG A 67 -16.94 0.41 9.98
C ARG A 67 -18.41 0.36 9.59
N GLY A 68 -19.02 -0.82 9.70
CA GLY A 68 -20.45 -1.00 9.54
C GLY A 68 -21.28 -0.27 10.61
N SER A 69 -22.59 -0.16 10.37
CA SER A 69 -23.51 0.42 11.35
C SER A 69 -23.51 -0.41 12.65
N TYR A 70 -23.80 0.25 13.77
CA TYR A 70 -23.95 -0.40 15.08
C TYR A 70 -25.42 -0.71 15.41
N PHE A 71 -26.36 -0.04 14.74
CA PHE A 71 -27.80 -0.18 14.97
C PHE A 71 -28.54 -0.26 13.64
N SER A 72 -29.68 -0.94 13.65
CA SER A 72 -30.70 -0.90 12.60
C SER A 72 -32.04 -0.47 13.19
N PHE A 73 -32.95 -0.03 12.33
CA PHE A 73 -34.33 0.33 12.69
C PHE A 73 -35.33 -0.55 11.92
N PRO A 74 -36.62 -0.60 12.32
CA PRO A 74 -37.56 -1.61 11.80
C PRO A 74 -37.74 -1.66 10.27
N ASN A 75 -37.46 -0.58 9.55
CA ASN A 75 -37.55 -0.48 8.08
C ASN A 75 -36.21 -0.08 7.44
N ASP A 76 -35.10 -0.51 8.05
CA ASP A 76 -33.76 -0.21 7.54
C ASP A 76 -33.54 -0.94 6.19
N PRO A 77 -33.22 -0.22 5.10
CA PRO A 77 -32.88 -0.86 3.83
C PRO A 77 -31.57 -1.68 3.90
N TYR A 78 -30.74 -1.49 4.93
CA TYR A 78 -29.45 -2.16 5.11
C TYR A 78 -29.32 -2.80 6.50
N PRO A 79 -30.19 -3.77 6.84
CA PRO A 79 -30.24 -4.34 8.19
C PRO A 79 -28.91 -4.98 8.59
N LEU A 80 -28.58 -4.92 9.88
CA LEU A 80 -27.27 -5.31 10.42
C LEU A 80 -26.86 -6.77 10.14
N ASN A 81 -27.83 -7.66 9.99
CA ASN A 81 -27.63 -9.09 9.74
C ASN A 81 -27.49 -9.42 8.24
N ASP A 82 -27.63 -8.44 7.35
CA ASP A 82 -27.45 -8.64 5.92
C ASP A 82 -25.97 -8.62 5.57
N THR A 83 -25.41 -9.82 5.40
CA THR A 83 -24.00 -10.02 5.05
C THR A 83 -23.68 -9.60 3.61
N ASN A 84 -24.67 -9.31 2.76
CA ASN A 84 -24.42 -8.71 1.45
C ASN A 84 -23.97 -7.25 1.58
N TYR A 85 -24.49 -6.53 2.58
CA TYR A 85 -24.10 -5.14 2.88
C TYR A 85 -23.00 -5.06 3.93
N TRP A 86 -23.02 -5.95 4.93
CA TRP A 86 -22.09 -5.99 6.04
C TRP A 86 -21.34 -7.33 6.06
N PRO A 87 -20.44 -7.61 5.09
CA PRO A 87 -19.80 -8.91 4.93
C PRO A 87 -18.92 -9.33 6.11
N TYR A 88 -18.49 -8.36 6.92
CA TYR A 88 -17.70 -8.59 8.13
C TYR A 88 -18.54 -8.59 9.41
N GLY A 89 -19.84 -8.36 9.31
CA GLY A 89 -20.74 -8.21 10.45
C GLY A 89 -21.01 -6.75 10.83
N ALA A 90 -21.99 -6.59 11.71
CA ALA A 90 -22.38 -5.31 12.27
C ALA A 90 -21.22 -4.67 13.06
N ALA A 91 -21.07 -3.36 12.94
CA ALA A 91 -20.03 -2.57 13.61
C ALA A 91 -18.56 -2.95 13.31
N GLU A 92 -18.34 -3.92 12.42
CA GLU A 92 -17.00 -4.37 12.07
C GLU A 92 -16.32 -3.46 11.04
N LEU A 93 -14.99 -3.48 11.06
CA LEU A 93 -14.16 -2.65 10.18
C LEU A 93 -14.33 -3.07 8.71
N THR A 94 -14.72 -2.12 7.86
CA THR A 94 -14.88 -2.38 6.42
C THR A 94 -13.51 -2.52 5.76
N THR A 95 -13.45 -3.11 4.56
CA THR A 95 -12.22 -3.12 3.74
C THR A 95 -11.69 -1.71 3.52
N TYR A 96 -12.60 -0.76 3.27
CA TYR A 96 -12.25 0.65 3.13
C TYR A 96 -11.66 1.21 4.44
N GLY A 97 -12.22 0.88 5.60
CA GLY A 97 -11.67 1.28 6.90
C GLY A 97 -10.29 0.72 7.18
N ARG A 98 -9.99 -0.52 6.79
CA ARG A 98 -8.64 -1.11 6.88
C ARG A 98 -7.63 -0.32 6.05
N VAL A 99 -8.00 0.02 4.82
CA VAL A 99 -7.15 0.85 3.92
C VAL A 99 -6.94 2.25 4.50
N GLN A 100 -7.95 2.85 5.11
CA GLN A 100 -7.80 4.15 5.79
C GLN A 100 -6.75 4.08 6.92
N MET A 101 -6.80 3.05 7.77
CA MET A 101 -5.85 2.89 8.87
C MET A 101 -4.43 2.60 8.36
N TYR A 102 -4.30 1.79 7.30
CA TYR A 102 -3.02 1.58 6.62
C TYR A 102 -2.44 2.90 6.09
N ASN A 103 -3.23 3.69 5.36
CA ASN A 103 -2.80 4.97 4.81
C ASN A 103 -2.45 5.99 5.90
N LEU A 104 -3.17 5.96 7.04
CA LEU A 104 -2.82 6.74 8.21
C LEU A 104 -1.42 6.37 8.71
N GLY A 105 -1.12 5.07 8.84
CA GLY A 105 0.21 4.58 9.21
C GLY A 105 1.31 5.03 8.24
N VAL A 106 1.07 4.91 6.94
CA VAL A 106 1.99 5.42 5.88
C VAL A 106 2.23 6.92 6.07
N LYS A 107 1.18 7.71 6.25
CA LYS A 107 1.29 9.15 6.47
C LYS A 107 2.10 9.48 7.72
N ILE A 108 1.87 8.79 8.83
CA ILE A 108 2.64 8.97 10.07
C ILE A 108 4.13 8.67 9.82
N ARG A 109 4.42 7.57 9.12
CA ARG A 109 5.80 7.19 8.79
C ARG A 109 6.51 8.25 7.94
N THR A 110 5.80 8.87 7.00
CA THR A 110 6.31 9.97 6.18
C THR A 110 6.53 11.24 7.00
N LEU A 111 5.56 11.61 7.85
CA LEU A 111 5.65 12.82 8.68
C LEU A 111 6.81 12.76 9.67
N TYR A 112 7.11 11.60 10.23
CA TYR A 112 8.16 11.43 11.24
C TYR A 112 9.38 10.68 10.71
N ASN A 113 9.61 10.72 9.39
CA ASN A 113 10.82 10.16 8.80
C ASN A 113 12.06 10.88 9.34
N GLY A 114 13.03 10.13 9.86
CA GLY A 114 14.22 10.67 10.53
C GLY A 114 14.11 10.78 12.05
N PHE A 115 12.88 10.80 12.60
CA PHE A 115 12.65 10.55 14.03
C PHE A 115 12.43 9.06 14.29
N LEU A 116 11.66 8.39 13.42
CA LEU A 116 11.46 6.93 13.48
C LEU A 116 12.59 6.23 12.73
N ASP A 117 13.19 5.21 13.36
CA ASP A 117 14.22 4.38 12.75
C ASP A 117 13.69 3.66 11.49
N PRO A 118 14.55 3.36 10.49
CA PRO A 118 14.18 2.49 9.36
C PRO A 118 13.67 1.10 9.79
N LEU A 119 14.13 0.59 10.93
CA LEU A 119 13.73 -0.68 11.52
C LEU A 119 12.81 -0.48 12.72
N TYR A 120 12.00 -1.49 13.01
CA TYR A 120 11.14 -1.49 14.19
C TYR A 120 11.88 -2.06 15.39
N TYR A 121 11.90 -1.32 16.50
CA TYR A 121 12.38 -1.78 17.80
C TYR A 121 11.27 -1.68 18.84
N THR A 122 11.05 -2.73 19.62
CA THR A 122 9.93 -2.79 20.58
C THR A 122 9.99 -1.72 21.66
N ASP A 123 11.19 -1.29 22.04
CA ASP A 123 11.40 -0.32 23.12
C ASP A 123 11.07 1.12 22.71
N ASP A 124 11.04 1.40 21.39
CA ASP A 124 10.74 2.73 20.83
C ASP A 124 9.23 2.96 20.63
N PHE A 125 8.43 1.89 20.67
CA PHE A 125 7.01 1.95 20.32
C PHE A 125 6.13 1.33 21.39
N TYR A 126 5.15 2.12 21.85
CA TYR A 126 4.04 1.61 22.64
C TYR A 126 2.72 1.84 21.90
N ALA A 127 1.93 0.78 21.75
CA ALA A 127 0.61 0.82 21.14
C ALA A 127 -0.41 0.18 22.08
N SER A 128 -1.57 0.81 22.22
CA SER A 128 -2.69 0.31 23.01
C SER A 128 -4.00 0.64 22.32
N SER A 129 -4.97 -0.26 22.43
CA SER A 129 -6.30 -0.12 21.87
C SER A 129 -7.39 -0.50 22.88
N THR A 130 -8.65 -0.28 22.51
CA THR A 130 -9.78 -0.76 23.31
C THR A 130 -10.05 -2.23 23.01
N ALA A 131 -10.64 -2.99 23.95
CA ALA A 131 -10.90 -4.42 23.78
C ALA A 131 -12.11 -4.73 22.87
N ILE A 132 -12.11 -4.21 21.64
CA ILE A 132 -13.16 -4.45 20.63
C ILE A 132 -12.49 -4.48 19.24
N ASP A 133 -12.81 -5.48 18.44
CA ASP A 133 -12.14 -5.91 17.20
C ASP A 133 -11.69 -4.79 16.24
N ARG A 134 -12.51 -3.75 16.06
CA ARG A 134 -12.20 -2.59 15.20
C ARG A 134 -11.07 -1.66 15.71
N THR A 135 -10.51 -1.90 16.89
CA THR A 135 -9.39 -1.13 17.49
C THR A 135 -8.36 -2.05 18.09
#